data_AF-A0A0H1BLC7-F1
#
_entry.id   AF-A0A0H1BLC7-F1
#
_cell.length_a   1.000
_cell.length_b   1.000
_cell.length_c   1.000
_cell.angle_alpha   90.00
_cell.angle_beta   90.00
_cell.angle_gamma   90.00
#
_symmetry.space_group_name_H-M   'P 1'
#
loop_
_entity.id
_entity.type
_entity.pdbx_description
1 polymer ?
#
loop_
_entity_poly.entity_id
_entity_poly.type
_entity_poly.pdbx_seq_one_letter_code
_entity_poly.pdbx_strand_id
1 'polypeptide(L)'
;KSVNLILLKAAFAHLVCEISGGNHQFQCSALDAIQLTAEFTLTTLFEYGVKAMAHCSCVTLTVRDMCLVLDIAESLRSKFF
;
A
#
# COMPACT_ATOMS: atom_id res chain seq x y z
N LYS A 1 -11.30 -6.20 16.49
CA LYS A 1 -10.68 -5.43 15.39
C LYS A 1 -11.27 -5.97 14.10
N SER A 2 -11.92 -5.18 13.25
CA SER A 2 -12.56 -5.71 12.03
C SER A 2 -11.55 -5.78 10.89
N VAL A 3 -11.67 -6.82 10.07
CA VAL A 3 -10.93 -6.99 8.81
C VAL A 3 -11.82 -6.50 7.67
N ASN A 4 -12.36 -5.29 7.81
CA ASN A 4 -13.17 -4.69 6.76
C ASN A 4 -12.24 -3.94 5.81
N LEU A 5 -12.53 -4.02 4.51
CA LEU A 5 -11.88 -3.19 3.51
C LEU A 5 -12.11 -1.71 3.84
N ILE A 6 -11.04 -0.94 3.82
CA ILE A 6 -11.00 0.48 4.17
C ILE A 6 -11.39 1.32 2.96
N LEU A 7 -10.98 0.92 1.75
CA LEU A 7 -11.26 1.67 0.53
C LEU A 7 -12.62 1.29 -0.05
N LEU A 8 -13.30 2.28 -0.65
CA LEU A 8 -14.56 2.05 -1.35
C LEU A 8 -14.32 1.20 -2.60
N LYS A 9 -14.93 0.01 -2.66
CA LYS A 9 -14.75 -0.95 -3.78
C LYS A 9 -14.93 -0.34 -5.17
N ALA A 10 -15.98 0.47 -5.36
CA ALA A 10 -16.28 1.08 -6.64
C ALA A 10 -15.18 2.07 -7.10
N ALA A 11 -14.69 2.90 -6.17
CA ALA A 11 -13.61 3.84 -6.46
C ALA A 11 -12.30 3.11 -6.75
N PHE A 12 -11.99 2.06 -5.98
CA PHE A 12 -10.79 1.25 -6.19
C PHE A 12 -10.82 0.50 -7.52
N ALA A 13 -11.97 -0.11 -7.88
CA ALA A 13 -12.14 -0.76 -9.17
C ALA A 13 -11.95 0.21 -10.34
N HIS A 14 -12.50 1.43 -10.25
CA HIS A 14 -12.27 2.47 -11.26
C HIS A 14 -10.79 2.81 -11.41
N LEU A 15 -10.08 2.98 -10.29
CA LEU A 15 -8.63 3.25 -10.28
C LEU A 15 -7.83 2.12 -10.96
N VAL A 16 -8.15 0.86 -10.66
CA VAL A 16 -7.48 -0.30 -11.29
C VAL A 16 -7.73 -0.29 -12.80
N CYS A 17 -8.96 -0.04 -13.24
CA CYS A 17 -9.29 0.05 -14.66
C CYS A 17 -8.51 1.18 -15.35
N GLU A 18 -8.43 2.36 -14.73
CA GLU A 18 -7.70 3.53 -15.24
C GLU A 18 -6.20 3.23 -15.40
N ILE A 19 -5.57 2.66 -14.36
CA ILE A 19 -4.16 2.26 -14.39
C ILE A 19 -3.89 1.18 -15.45
N SER A 20 -4.84 0.26 -15.64
CA SER A 20 -4.72 -0.81 -16.64
C SER A 20 -4.91 -0.34 -18.09
N GLY A 21 -5.12 0.96 -18.33
CA GLY A 21 -5.33 1.51 -19.66
C GLY A 21 -6.77 1.33 -20.19
N GLY A 22 -7.75 1.15 -19.30
CA GLY A 22 -9.19 1.25 -19.61
C GLY A 22 -9.82 0.14 -20.45
N ASN A 23 -9.03 -0.71 -21.10
CA ASN A 23 -9.50 -1.77 -22.01
C ASN A 23 -9.45 -3.19 -21.43
N HIS A 24 -9.07 -3.35 -20.15
CA HIS A 24 -9.03 -4.65 -19.49
C HIS A 24 -10.30 -4.88 -18.67
N GLN A 25 -10.97 -6.00 -18.94
CA GLN A 25 -12.05 -6.49 -18.08
C GLN A 25 -11.45 -7.36 -16.98
N PHE A 26 -11.67 -6.98 -15.72
CA PHE A 26 -11.25 -7.76 -14.57
C PHE A 26 -12.40 -8.60 -14.03
N GLN A 27 -12.09 -9.83 -13.59
CA GLN A 27 -13.02 -10.60 -12.78
C GLN A 27 -13.21 -9.92 -11.42
N CYS A 28 -14.41 -10.01 -10.84
CA CYS A 28 -14.68 -9.45 -9.52
C CYS A 28 -13.74 -10.01 -8.44
N SER A 29 -13.43 -11.30 -8.50
CA SER A 29 -12.47 -11.97 -7.61
C SER A 29 -11.05 -11.42 -7.76
N ALA A 30 -10.64 -11.06 -8.97
CA ALA A 30 -9.34 -10.44 -9.22
C ALA A 30 -9.29 -9.02 -8.62
N LEU A 31 -10.33 -8.21 -8.81
CA LEU A 31 -10.43 -6.87 -8.21
C LEU A 31 -10.41 -6.92 -6.68
N ASP A 32 -11.14 -7.87 -6.08
CA ASP A 32 -11.14 -8.08 -4.63
C ASP A 32 -9.76 -8.48 -4.10
N ALA A 33 -9.04 -9.36 -4.81
CA ALA A 33 -7.69 -9.77 -4.45
C ALA A 33 -6.68 -8.61 -4.57
N ILE A 34 -6.78 -7.81 -5.63
CA ILE A 34 -5.95 -6.62 -5.82
C ILE A 34 -6.22 -5.62 -4.69
N GLN A 35 -7.48 -5.37 -4.35
CA GLN A 35 -7.83 -4.44 -3.28
C GLN A 35 -7.33 -4.92 -1.92
N LEU A 36 -7.56 -6.20 -1.58
CA LEU A 36 -7.07 -6.79 -0.34
C LEU A 36 -5.55 -6.66 -0.22
N THR A 37 -4.83 -6.96 -1.31
CA THR A 37 -3.36 -6.86 -1.35
C THR A 37 -2.91 -5.41 -1.19
N ALA A 38 -3.53 -4.47 -1.91
CA ALA A 38 -3.17 -3.06 -1.85
C ALA A 38 -3.38 -2.48 -0.44
N GLU A 39 -4.51 -2.76 0.21
CA GLU A 39 -4.78 -2.30 1.57
C GLU A 39 -3.85 -2.93 2.60
N PHE A 40 -3.51 -4.21 2.43
CA PHE A 40 -2.54 -4.89 3.26
C PHE A 40 -1.14 -4.26 3.13
N THR A 41 -0.70 -4.00 1.90
CA THR A 41 0.58 -3.31 1.63
C THR A 41 0.59 -1.91 2.22
N LEU A 42 -0.47 -1.12 2.04
CA LEU A 42 -0.56 0.23 2.59
C LEU A 42 -0.56 0.23 4.12
N THR A 43 -1.28 -0.69 4.75
CA THR A 43 -1.30 -0.84 6.21
C THR A 43 0.09 -1.17 6.74
N THR A 44 0.78 -2.11 6.07
CA THR A 44 2.14 -2.50 6.42
C THR A 44 3.12 -1.32 6.29
N LEU A 45 3.07 -0.61 5.16
CA LEU A 45 3.89 0.59 4.93
C LEU A 45 3.64 1.66 5.98
N PHE A 46 2.38 1.91 6.35
CA PHE A 46 2.04 2.89 7.38
C PHE A 46 2.58 2.48 8.76
N GLU A 47 2.49 1.20 9.12
CA GLU A 47 3.05 0.70 10.39
C GLU A 47 4.57 0.92 10.47
N TYR A 48 5.31 0.59 9.40
CA TYR A 48 6.74 0.85 9.34
C TYR A 48 7.08 2.34 9.28
N GLY A 49 6.25 3.16 8.62
CA GLY A 49 6.38 4.61 8.61
C GLY A 49 6.29 5.19 10.02
N VAL A 50 5.32 4.72 10.83
CA VAL A 50 5.20 5.12 12.23
C VAL A 50 6.43 4.72 13.04
N LYS A 51 7.01 3.53 12.78
CA LYS A 51 8.27 3.11 13.42
C LYS A 51 9.45 3.99 13.03
N ALA A 52 9.56 4.37 11.76
CA ALA A 52 10.60 5.28 11.25
C ALA A 52 10.46 6.69 11.87
N MET A 53 9.25 7.23 11.88
CA MET A 53 8.92 8.50 12.53
C MET A 53 9.31 8.49 14.02
N ALA A 54 8.95 7.42 14.75
CA ALA A 54 9.30 7.26 16.16
C ALA A 54 10.81 7.16 16.38
N HIS A 55 11.52 6.42 15.51
CA HIS A 55 12.98 6.33 15.53
C HIS A 55 13.64 7.72 15.35
N CYS A 56 13.04 8.59 14.53
CA CYS A 56 13.48 9.97 14.34
C CYS A 56 13.02 10.94 15.45
N SER A 57 12.48 10.44 16.57
CA SER A 57 11.92 11.27 17.67
C SER A 57 10.85 12.27 17.20
N CYS A 58 10.14 11.93 16.12
CA CYS A 58 9.04 12.73 15.57
C CYS A 58 7.68 12.16 15.99
N VAL A 59 6.65 12.99 15.95
CA VAL A 59 5.26 12.60 16.27
C VAL A 59 4.29 12.77 15.10
N THR A 60 4.78 13.28 13.97
CA THR A 60 4.00 13.46 12.74
C THR A 60 4.65 12.62 11.66
N LEU A 61 3.88 11.71 11.07
CA LEU A 61 4.34 10.91 9.94
C LEU A 61 4.45 11.80 8.71
N THR A 62 5.63 11.82 8.09
CA THR A 62 5.90 12.64 6.91
C THR A 62 6.23 11.77 5.70
N VAL A 63 6.26 12.40 4.52
CA VAL A 63 6.72 11.75 3.29
C VAL A 63 8.16 11.24 3.44
N ARG A 64 9.01 11.93 4.21
CA ARG A 64 10.40 11.52 4.45
C ARG A 64 10.48 10.15 5.14
N ASP A 65 9.63 9.90 6.12
CA ASP A 65 9.58 8.63 6.84
C ASP A 65 9.14 7.49 5.92
N MET A 66 8.15 7.76 5.06
CA MET A 66 7.68 6.80 4.06
C MET A 66 8.75 6.50 3.00
N CYS A 67 9.47 7.53 2.52
CA CYS A 67 10.61 7.34 1.61
C CYS A 67 11.69 6.47 2.24
N LEU A 68 12.06 6.72 3.49
CA LEU A 68 13.04 5.91 4.20
C LEU A 68 12.62 4.42 4.28
N VAL A 69 11.35 4.15 4.57
CA VAL A 69 10.82 2.78 4.60
C VAL A 69 10.90 2.11 3.22
N LEU A 70 10.57 2.84 2.16
CA LEU A 70 10.67 2.33 0.79
C LEU A 70 12.12 2.04 0.38
N ASP A 71 13.06 2.93 0.72
CA ASP A 71 14.49 2.75 0.44
C ASP A 71 15.04 1.51 1.18
N ILE A 72 14.62 1.30 2.43
CA ILE A 72 14.97 0.09 3.19
C ILE A 72 14.38 -1.15 2.52
N ALA A 73 13.11 -1.11 2.13
CA ALA A 73 12.44 -2.23 1.45
C ALA A 73 13.12 -2.56 0.11
N GLU A 74 13.51 -1.56 -0.67
CA GLU A 74 14.26 -1.72 -1.90
C GLU A 74 15.66 -2.32 -1.65
N SER A 75 16.38 -1.82 -0.64
CA SER A 75 17.68 -2.38 -0.26
C SER A 75 17.57 -3.84 0.19
N LEU A 76 16.50 -4.22 0.90
CA LEU A 76 16.26 -5.61 1.29
C LEU A 76 15.93 -6.45 0.05
N ARG A 77 15.04 -5.96 -0.80
CA ARG A 77 14.69 -6.62 -2.06
C ARG A 77 15.94 -6.94 -2.87
N SER A 78 16.78 -5.94 -3.16
CA SER A 78 18.02 -6.12 -3.94
C SER A 78 19.05 -7.06 -3.31
N LYS A 79 19.01 -7.28 -1.99
CA LYS A 79 19.96 -8.15 -1.28
C LYS A 79 19.48 -9.59 -1.19
N PHE A 80 18.18 -9.81 -1.16
CA PHE A 80 17.58 -11.11 -0.84
C PHE A 80 16.74 -11.72 -1.97
N PHE A 81 16.43 -10.96 -3.02
CA PHE A 81 15.64 -11.37 -4.19
C PHE A 81 16.28 -10.91 -5.49
#